data_AF-O82556-F1
#
_entry.id   AF-O82556-F1
#
_cell.length_a   1.000
_cell.length_b   1.000
_cell.length_c   1.000
_cell.angle_alpha   90.00
_cell.angle_beta   90.00
_cell.angle_gamma   90.00
#
_symmetry.space_group_name_H-M   'P 1'
#
loop_
_entity.id
_entity.type
_entity.pdbx_description
1 polymer ?
#
loop_
_entity_poly.entity_id
_entity_poly.type
_entity_poly.pdbx_seq_one_letter_code
_entity_poly.pdbx_strand_id
1 'polypeptide(L)'
;ADVAILIIASGTGEFEAGYSKNGQTREHALLANTLGVKQMIVCINKMDDKSVQYSEARYTEIKTEMSSFLTKVGYQKVEERIPFIPISGFNGDNMLERSTNMPWYKGPTLIEALDAIHPPKRPSDKPLRLPLQDVYKIGGIGTVPVGRVETGIIRPGMTVVFAPVGVSSEVKSVEMHHESIAEAFPGDNVGFNVKNIAVKDIHRGNVCGDAKNDPPAKTESFNAQVIVMNHPSGIRPGYCPVLDCHTAHIACKFEKIMSEMDKRTGKVLRENPDFVKNGKSMMAELVPSK
;
A
#
# COMPACT_ATOMS: atom_id res chain seq x y z
N ALA A 1 -2.44 1.93 3.51
CA ALA A 1 -3.91 2.03 3.57
C ALA A 1 -4.45 0.72 4.14
N ASP A 2 -5.49 0.78 4.95
CA ASP A 2 -6.03 -0.41 5.65
C ASP A 2 -7.14 -1.12 4.87
N VAL A 3 -7.78 -0.38 3.97
CA VAL A 3 -8.86 -0.83 3.08
C VAL A 3 -8.68 -0.18 1.70
N ALA A 4 -9.04 -0.90 0.64
CA ALA A 4 -9.13 -0.36 -0.71
C ALA A 4 -10.59 -0.30 -1.20
N ILE A 5 -10.99 0.81 -1.80
CA ILE A 5 -12.23 0.90 -2.58
C ILE A 5 -11.85 0.88 -4.05
N LEU A 6 -12.25 -0.16 -4.77
CA LEU A 6 -11.99 -0.32 -6.19
C LEU A 6 -13.23 0.06 -6.99
N ILE A 7 -13.17 1.18 -7.71
CA ILE A 7 -14.26 1.67 -8.56
C ILE A 7 -14.15 1.07 -9.96
N ILE A 8 -15.23 0.45 -10.43
CA ILE A 8 -15.34 -0.20 -11.75
C ILE A 8 -16.48 0.46 -12.51
N ALA A 9 -16.22 1.07 -13.66
CA ALA A 9 -17.30 1.59 -14.51
C ALA A 9 -18.08 0.43 -15.15
N SER A 10 -19.42 0.49 -15.14
CA SER A 10 -20.28 -0.53 -15.75
C SER A 10 -20.63 -0.29 -17.21
N GLY A 11 -20.43 0.95 -17.70
CA GLY A 11 -20.73 1.36 -19.07
C GLY A 11 -20.10 0.42 -20.10
N THR A 12 -20.82 0.17 -21.20
CA THR A 12 -20.34 -0.67 -22.30
C THR A 12 -19.15 0.01 -22.98
N GLY A 13 -18.04 -0.71 -23.12
CA GLY A 13 -16.76 -0.18 -23.60
C GLY A 13 -15.88 0.40 -22.50
N GLU A 14 -16.46 1.00 -21.45
CA GLU A 14 -15.70 1.54 -20.32
C GLU A 14 -15.13 0.44 -19.43
N PHE A 15 -15.96 -0.55 -19.08
CA PHE A 15 -15.51 -1.70 -18.30
C PHE A 15 -14.37 -2.44 -19.02
N GLU A 16 -14.57 -2.71 -20.31
CA GLU A 16 -13.63 -3.47 -21.13
C GLU A 16 -12.31 -2.70 -21.32
N ALA A 17 -12.37 -1.37 -21.47
CA ALA A 17 -11.17 -0.52 -21.53
C ALA A 17 -10.39 -0.56 -20.21
N GLY A 18 -11.07 -0.39 -19.07
CA GLY A 18 -10.45 -0.43 -17.74
C GLY A 18 -9.93 -1.81 -17.36
N TYR A 19 -10.58 -2.88 -17.83
CA TYR A 19 -10.18 -4.27 -17.62
C TYR A 19 -9.18 -4.78 -18.67
N SER A 20 -8.88 -4.01 -19.71
CA SER A 20 -7.92 -4.38 -20.74
C SER A 20 -6.50 -4.56 -20.19
N LYS A 21 -5.58 -5.10 -21.00
CA LYS A 21 -4.17 -5.26 -20.61
C LYS A 21 -3.48 -3.92 -20.25
N ASN A 22 -3.92 -2.83 -20.87
CA ASN A 22 -3.41 -1.48 -20.61
C ASN A 22 -4.31 -0.70 -19.64
N GLY A 23 -5.37 -1.34 -19.13
CA GLY A 23 -6.34 -0.74 -18.22
C GLY A 23 -5.83 -0.69 -16.78
N GLN A 24 -6.18 0.37 -16.08
CA GLN A 24 -5.68 0.69 -14.73
C GLN A 24 -6.32 -0.18 -13.63
N THR A 25 -7.52 -0.73 -13.86
CA THR A 25 -8.23 -1.55 -12.86
C THR A 25 -7.41 -2.74 -12.39
N ARG A 26 -6.72 -3.40 -13.33
CA ARG A 26 -5.91 -4.57 -13.02
C ARG A 26 -4.64 -4.22 -12.26
N GLU A 27 -4.05 -3.09 -12.60
CA GLU A 27 -2.85 -2.56 -11.95
C GLU A 27 -3.16 -2.17 -10.50
N HIS A 28 -4.21 -1.39 -10.27
CA HIS A 28 -4.62 -0.96 -8.93
C HIS A 28 -4.93 -2.12 -7.99
N ALA A 29 -5.68 -3.13 -8.45
CA ALA A 29 -6.02 -4.28 -7.61
C ALA A 29 -4.80 -5.11 -7.22
N LEU A 30 -3.83 -5.26 -8.13
CA LEU A 30 -2.58 -5.95 -7.85
C LEU A 30 -1.73 -5.15 -6.87
N LEU A 31 -1.54 -3.85 -7.12
CA LEU A 31 -0.79 -2.97 -6.23
C LEU A 31 -1.35 -3.01 -4.80
N ALA A 32 -2.68 -2.91 -4.65
CA ALA A 32 -3.33 -3.02 -3.36
C ALA A 32 -2.99 -4.35 -2.64
N ASN A 33 -3.06 -5.49 -3.34
CA ASN A 33 -2.75 -6.78 -2.74
C ASN A 33 -1.26 -6.91 -2.36
N THR A 34 -0.37 -6.41 -3.22
CA THR A 34 1.08 -6.39 -3.01
C THR A 34 1.48 -5.50 -1.82
N LEU A 35 0.81 -4.36 -1.66
CA LEU A 35 0.98 -3.45 -0.53
C LEU A 35 0.35 -3.97 0.78
N GLY A 36 -0.20 -5.19 0.76
CA GLY A 36 -0.75 -5.84 1.95
C GLY A 36 -2.19 -5.42 2.29
N VAL A 37 -2.87 -4.69 1.41
CA VAL A 37 -4.29 -4.34 1.59
C VAL A 37 -5.14 -5.57 1.33
N LYS A 38 -5.55 -6.26 2.40
CA LYS A 38 -6.32 -7.50 2.30
C LYS A 38 -7.84 -7.30 2.35
N GLN A 39 -8.30 -6.12 2.77
CA GLN A 39 -9.70 -5.74 2.79
C GLN A 39 -10.01 -4.83 1.60
N MET A 40 -10.98 -5.23 0.78
CA MET A 40 -11.37 -4.51 -0.43
C MET A 40 -12.88 -4.45 -0.54
N ILE A 41 -13.38 -3.33 -1.04
CA ILE A 41 -14.77 -3.15 -1.50
C ILE A 41 -14.72 -2.85 -2.99
N VAL A 42 -15.54 -3.53 -3.79
CA VAL A 42 -15.65 -3.27 -5.24
C VAL A 42 -16.96 -2.55 -5.51
N CYS A 43 -16.87 -1.33 -6.01
CA CYS A 43 -18.04 -0.55 -6.43
C CYS A 43 -18.19 -0.63 -7.94
N ILE A 44 -19.29 -1.21 -8.42
CA ILE A 44 -19.65 -1.22 -9.84
C ILE A 44 -20.47 0.05 -10.09
N ASN A 45 -19.78 1.10 -10.54
CA ASN A 45 -20.26 2.46 -10.68
C ASN A 45 -20.80 2.73 -12.08
N LYS A 46 -21.60 3.80 -12.22
CA LYS A 46 -22.34 4.18 -13.44
C LYS A 46 -23.43 3.18 -13.82
N MET A 47 -24.09 2.57 -12.85
CA MET A 47 -25.24 1.70 -13.12
C MET A 47 -26.38 2.45 -13.82
N ASP A 48 -26.44 3.77 -13.68
CA ASP A 48 -27.37 4.67 -14.35
C ASP A 48 -27.06 4.94 -15.83
N ASP A 49 -25.89 4.49 -16.33
CA ASP A 49 -25.49 4.72 -17.70
C ASP A 49 -26.53 4.18 -18.69
N LYS A 50 -26.74 4.88 -19.81
CA LYS A 50 -27.76 4.55 -20.81
C LYS A 50 -27.57 3.16 -21.42
N SER A 51 -26.35 2.62 -21.43
CA SER A 51 -26.05 1.28 -21.91
C SER A 51 -26.28 0.19 -20.86
N VAL A 52 -26.43 0.56 -19.57
CA VAL A 52 -26.54 -0.36 -18.43
C VAL A 52 -27.95 -0.36 -17.84
N GLN A 53 -28.54 0.83 -17.64
CA GLN A 53 -29.91 1.02 -17.15
C GLN A 53 -30.24 0.18 -15.90
N TYR A 54 -29.35 0.20 -14.92
CA TYR A 54 -29.45 -0.54 -13.66
C TYR A 54 -29.59 -2.07 -13.82
N SER A 55 -29.08 -2.62 -14.93
CA SER A 55 -29.18 -4.04 -15.28
C SER A 55 -28.45 -4.98 -14.32
N GLU A 56 -29.20 -5.92 -13.74
CA GLU A 56 -28.66 -7.02 -12.92
C GLU A 56 -27.73 -7.92 -13.73
N ALA A 57 -28.03 -8.14 -15.01
CA ALA A 57 -27.22 -9.00 -15.88
C ALA A 57 -25.82 -8.41 -16.07
N ARG A 58 -25.72 -7.10 -16.33
CA ARG A 58 -24.43 -6.40 -16.47
C ARG A 58 -23.64 -6.38 -15.16
N TYR A 59 -24.32 -6.15 -14.04
CA TYR A 59 -23.70 -6.27 -12.71
C TYR A 59 -23.12 -7.67 -12.49
N THR A 60 -23.88 -8.71 -12.81
CA THR A 60 -23.48 -10.11 -12.61
C THR A 60 -22.30 -10.50 -13.50
N GLU A 61 -22.29 -10.05 -14.76
CA GLU A 61 -21.17 -10.20 -15.69
C GLU A 61 -19.89 -9.59 -15.09
N ILE A 62 -19.92 -8.30 -14.74
CA ILE A 62 -18.77 -7.59 -14.19
C ILE A 62 -18.30 -8.23 -12.89
N LYS A 63 -19.24 -8.55 -11.97
CA LYS A 63 -18.93 -9.23 -10.71
C LYS A 63 -18.19 -10.55 -10.98
N THR A 64 -18.67 -11.36 -11.93
CA THR A 64 -18.06 -12.66 -12.25
C THR A 64 -16.63 -12.48 -12.79
N GLU A 65 -16.43 -11.56 -13.73
CA GLU A 65 -15.11 -11.29 -14.30
C GLU A 65 -14.13 -10.77 -13.25
N MET A 66 -14.58 -9.81 -12.44
CA MET A 66 -13.77 -9.21 -11.38
C MET A 66 -13.47 -10.23 -10.27
N SER A 67 -14.41 -11.09 -9.88
CA SER A 67 -14.16 -12.18 -8.94
C SER A 67 -13.08 -13.13 -9.44
N SER A 68 -13.14 -13.54 -10.71
CA SER A 68 -12.10 -14.37 -11.34
C SER A 68 -10.74 -13.67 -11.32
N PHE A 69 -10.71 -12.38 -11.63
CA PHE A 69 -9.48 -11.60 -11.67
C PHE A 69 -8.86 -11.38 -10.29
N LEU A 70 -9.64 -10.96 -9.30
CA LEU A 70 -9.17 -10.74 -7.93
C LEU A 70 -8.65 -12.05 -7.30
N THR A 71 -9.29 -13.18 -7.61
CA THR A 71 -8.78 -14.50 -7.22
C THR A 71 -7.41 -14.77 -7.85
N LYS A 72 -7.23 -14.46 -9.14
CA LYS A 72 -5.93 -14.60 -9.84
C LYS A 72 -4.85 -13.65 -9.32
N VAL A 73 -5.24 -12.50 -8.76
CA VAL A 73 -4.34 -11.52 -8.13
C VAL A 73 -3.87 -12.00 -6.76
N GLY A 74 -4.64 -12.87 -6.09
CA GLY A 74 -4.28 -13.47 -4.81
C GLY A 74 -5.21 -13.11 -3.64
N TYR A 75 -6.35 -12.45 -3.91
CA TYR A 75 -7.40 -12.30 -2.89
C TYR A 75 -8.07 -13.65 -2.62
N GLN A 76 -8.27 -13.96 -1.34
CA GLN A 76 -8.86 -15.23 -0.90
C GLN A 76 -10.36 -15.07 -0.67
N LYS A 77 -11.13 -16.09 -1.09
CA LYS A 77 -12.59 -16.17 -0.86
C LYS A 77 -13.31 -14.90 -1.31
N VAL A 78 -13.04 -14.45 -2.54
CA VAL A 78 -13.50 -13.14 -3.05
C VAL A 78 -15.00 -12.94 -2.89
N GLU A 79 -15.82 -13.93 -3.26
CA GLU A 79 -17.28 -13.82 -3.17
C GLU A 79 -17.81 -13.76 -1.73
N GLU A 80 -17.06 -14.27 -0.75
CA GLU A 80 -17.43 -14.22 0.67
C GLU A 80 -16.90 -12.96 1.37
N ARG A 81 -15.72 -12.48 0.97
CA ARG A 81 -14.95 -11.46 1.73
C ARG A 81 -14.94 -10.07 1.10
N ILE A 82 -15.21 -9.95 -0.20
CA ILE A 82 -15.15 -8.68 -0.93
C ILE A 82 -16.57 -8.30 -1.31
N PRO A 83 -17.16 -7.25 -0.70
CA PRO A 83 -18.46 -6.74 -1.11
C PRO A 83 -18.39 -6.19 -2.53
N PHE A 84 -19.32 -6.63 -3.38
CA PHE A 84 -19.60 -6.03 -4.69
C PHE A 84 -20.87 -5.21 -4.57
N ILE A 85 -20.77 -3.91 -4.82
CA ILE A 85 -21.85 -2.96 -4.59
C ILE A 85 -22.14 -2.24 -5.91
N PRO A 86 -23.31 -2.42 -6.53
CA PRO A 86 -23.71 -1.66 -7.69
C PRO A 86 -24.14 -0.27 -7.24
N ILE A 87 -23.48 0.78 -7.74
CA ILE A 87 -23.72 2.16 -7.35
C ILE A 87 -23.91 3.07 -8.56
N SER A 88 -24.52 4.23 -8.33
CA SER A 88 -24.35 5.41 -9.18
C SER A 88 -23.76 6.52 -8.33
N GLY A 89 -22.50 6.87 -8.59
CA GLY A 89 -21.86 8.00 -7.93
C GLY A 89 -22.51 9.35 -8.30
N PHE A 90 -23.19 9.43 -9.44
CA PHE A 90 -23.87 10.65 -9.90
C PHE A 90 -25.23 10.84 -9.22
N ASN A 91 -26.04 9.79 -9.16
CA ASN A 91 -27.39 9.84 -8.58
C ASN A 91 -27.42 9.48 -7.08
N GLY A 92 -26.34 8.94 -6.53
CA GLY A 92 -26.22 8.54 -5.12
C GLY A 92 -26.74 7.13 -4.80
N ASP A 93 -27.14 6.35 -5.82
CA ASP A 93 -27.70 5.00 -5.64
C ASP A 93 -26.76 4.07 -4.87
N ASN A 94 -27.29 3.41 -3.83
CA ASN A 94 -26.59 2.44 -2.98
C ASN A 94 -25.31 2.98 -2.28
N MET A 95 -25.12 4.30 -2.21
CA MET A 95 -24.01 4.89 -1.47
C MET A 95 -24.30 4.96 0.03
N LEU A 96 -25.35 5.69 0.39
CA LEU A 96 -25.81 5.84 1.77
C LEU A 96 -27.07 4.99 2.00
N GLU A 97 -28.05 5.17 1.11
CA GLU A 97 -29.35 4.51 1.18
C GLU A 97 -29.51 3.50 0.03
N ARG A 98 -30.38 2.52 0.25
CA ARG A 98 -30.69 1.50 -0.76
C ARG A 98 -31.45 2.13 -1.93
N SER A 99 -30.96 1.87 -3.14
CA SER A 99 -31.58 2.35 -4.37
C SER A 99 -32.90 1.64 -4.66
N THR A 100 -33.91 2.42 -5.05
CA THR A 100 -35.16 1.88 -5.61
C THR A 100 -35.01 1.42 -7.06
N ASN A 101 -33.94 1.83 -7.76
CA ASN A 101 -33.67 1.47 -9.16
C ASN A 101 -33.07 0.07 -9.30
N MET A 102 -32.52 -0.49 -8.23
CA MET A 102 -31.90 -1.82 -8.20
C MET A 102 -32.53 -2.72 -7.13
N PRO A 103 -33.85 -2.98 -7.18
CA PRO A 103 -34.54 -3.75 -6.15
C PRO A 103 -34.08 -5.21 -6.08
N TRP A 104 -33.42 -5.70 -7.13
CA TRP A 104 -32.78 -7.02 -7.20
C TRP A 104 -31.54 -7.11 -6.30
N TYR A 105 -30.87 -5.99 -6.01
CA TYR A 105 -29.69 -5.99 -5.15
C TYR A 105 -30.08 -6.07 -3.67
N LYS A 106 -29.69 -7.16 -3.00
CA LYS A 106 -29.98 -7.40 -1.57
C LYS A 106 -28.75 -7.26 -0.67
N GLY A 107 -27.60 -6.88 -1.22
CA GLY A 107 -26.36 -6.67 -0.46
C GLY A 107 -26.34 -5.35 0.34
N PRO A 108 -25.20 -5.00 0.95
CA PRO A 108 -25.04 -3.77 1.72
C PRO A 108 -24.90 -2.53 0.82
N THR A 109 -25.24 -1.34 1.31
CA THR A 109 -24.83 -0.06 0.71
C THR A 109 -23.33 0.18 0.91
N LEU A 110 -22.76 1.17 0.23
CA LEU A 110 -21.34 1.51 0.39
C LEU A 110 -20.99 1.88 1.84
N ILE A 111 -21.83 2.66 2.52
CA ILE A 111 -21.61 3.02 3.93
C ILE A 111 -21.71 1.79 4.84
N GLU A 112 -22.72 0.93 4.65
CA GLU A 112 -22.87 -0.32 5.40
C GLU A 112 -21.64 -1.23 5.22
N ALA A 113 -21.08 -1.29 4.01
CA ALA A 113 -19.88 -2.07 3.73
C ALA A 113 -18.61 -1.47 4.35
N LEU A 114 -18.50 -0.14 4.44
CA LEU A 114 -17.40 0.53 5.12
C LEU A 114 -17.45 0.31 6.64
N ASP A 115 -18.64 0.39 7.23
CA ASP A 115 -18.85 0.15 8.67
C ASP A 115 -18.58 -1.32 9.05
N ALA A 116 -18.77 -2.25 8.11
CA ALA A 116 -18.49 -3.67 8.30
C ALA A 116 -17.00 -4.04 8.18
N ILE A 117 -16.13 -3.11 7.79
CA ILE A 117 -14.68 -3.36 7.74
C ILE A 117 -14.15 -3.57 9.15
N HIS A 118 -13.38 -4.64 9.32
CA HIS A 118 -12.68 -4.88 10.58
C HIS A 118 -11.45 -3.96 10.66
N PRO A 119 -11.35 -3.07 11.65
CA PRO A 119 -10.15 -2.26 11.82
C PRO A 119 -8.95 -3.19 11.98
N PRO A 120 -7.86 -3.02 11.19
CA PRO A 120 -6.68 -3.84 11.40
C PRO A 120 -6.14 -3.59 12.80
N LYS A 121 -5.64 -4.65 13.44
CA LYS A 121 -4.95 -4.50 14.72
C LYS A 121 -3.75 -3.57 14.50
N ARG A 122 -3.79 -2.38 15.10
CA ARG A 122 -2.66 -1.45 15.08
C ARG A 122 -1.46 -2.17 15.71
N PRO A 123 -0.29 -2.22 15.02
CA PRO A 123 0.88 -2.98 15.47
C PRO A 123 1.65 -2.25 16.59
N SER A 124 0.96 -1.83 17.64
CA SER A 124 1.52 -1.09 18.78
C SER A 124 2.43 -1.98 19.65
N ASP A 125 2.26 -3.29 19.57
CA ASP A 125 3.05 -4.33 20.24
C ASP A 125 4.38 -4.64 19.51
N LYS A 126 4.58 -4.11 18.31
CA LYS A 126 5.82 -4.28 17.54
C LYS A 126 6.85 -3.18 17.87
N PRO A 127 8.13 -3.38 17.54
CA PRO A 127 9.15 -2.32 17.61
C PRO A 127 8.75 -1.05 16.86
N LEU A 128 9.23 0.10 17.31
CA LEU A 128 8.94 1.39 16.68
C LEU A 128 9.56 1.46 15.27
N ARG A 129 8.73 1.79 14.27
CA ARG A 129 9.16 2.17 12.91
C ARG A 129 8.37 3.40 12.49
N LEU A 130 9.07 4.52 12.32
CA LEU A 130 8.51 5.80 11.91
C LEU A 130 9.36 6.35 10.74
N PRO A 131 8.99 6.05 9.49
CA PRO A 131 9.64 6.61 8.31
C PRO A 131 9.43 8.12 8.24
N LEU A 132 10.52 8.86 8.08
CA LEU A 132 10.47 10.32 8.00
C LEU A 132 9.96 10.77 6.64
N GLN A 133 8.94 11.63 6.66
CA GLN A 133 8.40 12.32 5.49
C GLN A 133 9.17 13.62 5.25
N ASP A 134 9.38 14.41 6.30
CA ASP A 134 10.08 15.70 6.24
C ASP A 134 10.84 15.98 7.56
N VAL A 135 11.77 16.94 7.52
CA VAL A 135 12.54 17.38 8.69
C VAL A 135 12.63 18.90 8.68
N TYR A 136 12.16 19.54 9.76
CA TYR A 136 12.11 20.99 9.89
C TYR A 136 13.06 21.51 10.96
N LYS A 137 13.53 22.75 10.78
CA LYS A 137 14.19 23.54 11.83
C LYS A 137 13.20 24.58 12.35
N ILE A 138 12.78 24.46 13.60
CA ILE A 138 11.88 25.42 14.23
C ILE A 138 12.68 26.28 15.22
N GLY A 139 12.60 27.60 15.07
CA GLY A 139 13.27 28.56 15.95
C GLY A 139 12.85 28.37 17.41
N GLY A 140 13.82 28.29 18.33
CA GLY A 140 13.58 28.06 19.76
C GLY A 140 13.28 26.61 20.17
N ILE A 141 12.81 25.76 19.24
CA ILE A 141 12.47 24.36 19.50
C ILE A 141 13.62 23.42 19.13
N GLY A 142 14.20 23.61 17.92
CA GLY A 142 15.26 22.76 17.38
C GLY A 142 14.83 22.01 16.12
N THR A 143 15.27 20.76 16.00
CA THR A 143 14.99 19.89 14.85
C THR A 143 13.74 19.07 15.11
N VAL A 144 12.79 19.11 14.18
CA VAL A 144 11.49 18.43 14.27
C VAL A 144 11.28 17.57 13.03
N PRO A 145 11.53 16.25 13.11
CA PRO A 145 11.12 15.31 12.07
C PRO A 145 9.62 15.10 12.09
N VAL A 146 9.05 14.84 10.91
CA VAL A 146 7.64 14.55 10.70
C VAL A 146 7.50 13.24 9.96
N GLY A 147 6.55 12.40 10.39
CA GLY A 147 6.24 11.16 9.70
C GLY A 147 5.04 10.45 10.30
N ARG A 148 4.73 9.30 9.70
CA ARG A 148 3.66 8.41 10.17
C ARG A 148 4.25 7.30 11.00
N VAL A 149 3.66 7.02 12.16
CA VAL A 149 4.02 5.84 12.95
C VAL A 149 3.46 4.61 12.22
N GLU A 150 4.33 3.71 11.75
CA GLU A 150 3.88 2.48 11.07
C GLU A 150 3.76 1.31 12.05
N THR A 151 4.68 1.21 13.03
CA THR A 151 4.65 0.20 14.10
C THR A 151 5.17 0.77 15.40
N GLY A 152 4.80 0.15 16.53
CA GLY A 152 5.20 0.55 17.87
C GLY A 152 4.60 1.87 18.34
N ILE A 153 5.17 2.45 19.39
CA ILE A 153 4.70 3.68 20.02
C ILE A 153 5.90 4.62 20.17
N ILE A 154 5.70 5.91 19.93
CA ILE A 154 6.68 6.96 20.24
C ILE A 154 6.16 7.84 21.37
N ARG A 155 7.03 8.16 22.34
CA ARG A 155 6.73 8.98 23.51
C ARG A 155 7.86 9.97 23.77
N PRO A 156 7.57 11.13 24.38
CA PRO A 156 8.59 11.97 24.99
C PRO A 156 9.47 11.17 25.96
N GLY A 157 10.77 11.46 26.00
CA GLY A 157 11.78 10.80 26.82
C GLY A 157 12.38 9.52 26.21
N MET A 158 11.81 8.99 25.12
CA MET A 158 12.39 7.83 24.43
C MET A 158 13.73 8.19 23.78
N THR A 159 14.68 7.25 23.85
CA THR A 159 15.91 7.31 23.05
C THR A 159 15.66 6.61 21.74
N VAL A 160 15.71 7.36 20.64
CA VAL A 160 15.49 6.87 19.28
C VAL A 160 16.77 6.87 18.47
N VAL A 161 16.82 6.03 17.44
CA VAL A 161 17.89 5.97 16.45
C VAL A 161 17.31 6.12 15.05
N PHE A 162 18.06 6.80 14.18
CA PHE A 162 17.69 7.04 12.79
C PHE A 162 18.54 6.19 11.86
N ALA A 163 17.91 5.28 11.12
CA ALA A 163 18.55 4.48 10.09
C ALA A 163 18.39 5.15 8.71
N PRO A 164 19.36 4.99 7.79
CA PRO A 164 20.59 4.22 7.92
C PRO A 164 21.76 5.00 8.57
N VAL A 165 21.56 6.27 8.96
CA VAL A 165 22.65 7.16 9.43
C VAL A 165 23.24 6.78 10.79
N GLY A 166 22.52 6.03 11.61
CA GLY A 166 22.97 5.54 12.93
C GLY A 166 23.00 6.61 14.04
N VAL A 167 22.47 7.80 13.79
CA VAL A 167 22.42 8.89 14.78
C VAL A 167 21.33 8.59 15.80
N SER A 168 21.65 8.74 17.09
CA SER A 168 20.70 8.55 18.20
C SER A 168 20.39 9.86 18.90
N SER A 169 19.17 10.00 19.41
CA SER A 169 18.75 11.18 20.17
C SER A 169 17.57 10.87 21.10
N GLU A 170 17.35 11.76 22.07
CA GLU A 170 16.18 11.72 22.95
C GLU A 170 15.06 12.56 22.35
N VAL A 171 13.84 12.00 22.34
CA VAL A 171 12.62 12.69 21.95
C VAL A 171 12.18 13.63 23.08
N LYS A 172 12.13 14.95 22.84
CA LYS A 172 11.67 15.94 23.83
C LYS A 172 10.17 16.05 23.91
N SER A 173 9.49 16.08 22.77
CA SER A 173 8.06 16.24 22.65
C SER A 173 7.56 15.52 21.40
N VAL A 174 6.29 15.13 21.42
CA VAL A 174 5.57 14.58 20.28
C VAL A 174 4.30 15.41 20.11
N GLU A 175 4.01 15.81 18.88
CA GLU A 175 2.91 16.70 18.54
C GLU A 175 2.10 16.14 17.37
N MET A 176 0.78 16.27 17.45
CA MET A 176 -0.16 15.96 16.39
C MET A 176 -1.13 17.14 16.26
N HIS A 177 -1.32 17.66 15.04
CA HIS A 177 -2.17 18.85 14.80
C HIS A 177 -1.86 20.07 15.68
N HIS A 178 -0.57 20.32 15.97
CA HIS A 178 -0.08 21.41 16.84
C HIS A 178 -0.41 21.27 18.33
N GLU A 179 -0.84 20.09 18.78
CA GLU A 179 -1.06 19.79 20.19
C GLU A 179 -0.04 18.75 20.67
N SER A 180 0.52 18.96 21.86
CA SER A 180 1.42 18.00 22.50
C SER A 180 0.63 16.79 22.98
N ILE A 181 1.14 15.60 22.67
CA ILE A 181 0.55 14.31 23.05
C ILE A 181 1.52 13.50 23.91
N ALA A 182 0.97 12.68 24.82
CA ALA A 182 1.76 11.84 25.71
C ALA A 182 2.43 10.67 24.97
N GLU A 183 1.76 10.17 23.93
CA GLU A 183 2.23 9.07 23.10
C GLU A 183 1.52 9.11 21.74
N ALA A 184 2.17 8.59 20.71
CA ALA A 184 1.59 8.42 19.39
C ALA A 184 1.62 6.95 18.97
N PHE A 185 0.53 6.51 18.33
CA PHE A 185 0.26 5.13 17.97
C PHE A 185 0.39 4.89 16.47
N PRO A 186 0.47 3.62 16.03
CA PRO A 186 0.47 3.30 14.60
C PRO A 186 -0.74 3.93 13.89
N GLY A 187 -0.47 4.59 12.77
CA GLY A 187 -1.43 5.33 11.97
C GLY A 187 -1.38 6.84 12.14
N ASP A 188 -0.86 7.33 13.28
CA ASP A 188 -0.83 8.75 13.61
C ASP A 188 0.30 9.45 12.82
N ASN A 189 0.00 10.66 12.31
CA ASN A 189 0.99 11.52 11.67
C ASN A 189 1.46 12.55 12.69
N VAL A 190 2.75 12.52 13.03
CA VAL A 190 3.30 13.29 14.14
C VAL A 190 4.55 14.05 13.74
N GLY A 191 4.72 15.22 14.34
CA GLY A 191 6.00 15.90 14.45
C GLY A 191 6.58 15.65 15.84
N PHE A 192 7.88 15.43 15.95
CA PHE A 192 8.51 15.20 17.26
C PHE A 192 9.83 15.95 17.39
N ASN A 193 10.09 16.58 18.53
CA ASN A 193 11.33 17.32 18.74
C ASN A 193 12.43 16.37 19.23
N VAL A 194 13.64 16.48 18.67
CA VAL A 194 14.82 15.68 19.06
C VAL A 194 15.99 16.56 19.53
N LYS A 195 16.73 16.07 20.54
CA LYS A 195 17.90 16.77 21.09
C LYS A 195 19.13 16.64 20.18
N ASN A 196 19.93 17.70 20.07
CA ASN A 196 21.32 17.64 19.58
C ASN A 196 21.52 17.00 18.19
N ILE A 197 20.49 16.98 17.34
CA ILE A 197 20.57 16.56 15.94
C ILE A 197 20.34 17.80 15.07
N ALA A 198 21.18 18.03 14.07
CA ALA A 198 20.92 19.07 13.07
C ALA A 198 20.04 18.53 11.94
N VAL A 199 19.25 19.40 11.31
CA VAL A 199 18.38 19.04 10.16
C VAL A 199 19.14 18.37 9.02
N LYS A 200 20.44 18.63 8.85
CA LYS A 200 21.27 18.01 7.81
C LYS A 200 21.66 16.56 8.11
N ASP A 201 21.54 16.12 9.36
CA ASP A 201 22.02 14.80 9.82
C ASP A 201 20.98 13.70 9.57
N ILE A 202 19.72 14.08 9.33
CA ILE A 202 18.60 13.19 9.04
C ILE A 202 17.73 13.78 7.92
N HIS A 203 17.10 12.95 7.10
CA HIS A 203 16.32 13.41 5.95
C HIS A 203 15.13 12.48 5.65
N ARG A 204 14.26 12.92 4.73
CA ARG A 204 13.18 12.10 4.17
C ARG A 204 13.70 10.73 3.73
N GLY A 205 12.99 9.68 4.10
CA GLY A 205 13.39 8.30 3.80
C GLY A 205 14.20 7.63 4.90
N ASN A 206 14.76 8.37 5.87
CA ASN A 206 15.31 7.74 7.08
C ASN A 206 14.17 7.13 7.91
N VAL A 207 14.49 6.12 8.71
CA VAL A 207 13.54 5.44 9.58
C VAL A 207 13.95 5.63 11.03
N CYS A 208 13.08 6.24 11.81
CA CYS A 208 13.23 6.38 13.25
C CYS A 208 12.70 5.11 13.95
N GLY A 209 13.42 4.64 14.97
CA GLY A 209 12.96 3.56 15.84
C GLY A 209 13.54 3.66 17.24
N ASP A 210 13.05 2.83 18.16
CA ASP A 210 13.52 2.78 19.54
C ASP A 210 14.94 2.19 19.57
N ALA A 211 15.88 2.92 20.16
CA ALA A 211 17.27 2.48 20.26
C ALA A 211 17.43 1.21 21.13
N LYS A 212 16.45 0.91 21.99
CA LYS A 212 16.51 -0.19 22.97
C LYS A 212 15.69 -1.41 22.58
N ASN A 213 14.82 -1.31 21.58
CA ASN A 213 13.92 -2.39 21.18
C ASN A 213 13.93 -2.56 19.66
N ASP A 214 14.80 -3.45 19.18
CA ASP A 214 14.99 -3.75 17.76
C ASP A 214 15.15 -2.48 16.90
N PRO A 215 16.26 -1.75 17.06
CA PRO A 215 16.50 -0.52 16.30
C PRO A 215 16.55 -0.78 14.79
N PRO A 216 16.01 0.12 13.95
CA PRO A 216 16.17 0.00 12.50
C PRO A 216 17.66 0.09 12.13
N ALA A 217 18.07 -0.67 11.12
CA ALA A 217 19.45 -0.76 10.67
C ALA A 217 19.59 -0.42 9.18
N LYS A 218 20.82 -0.15 8.75
CA LYS A 218 21.17 -0.03 7.34
C LYS A 218 21.03 -1.40 6.66
N THR A 219 20.49 -1.40 5.44
CA THR A 219 20.42 -2.59 4.58
C THR A 219 21.54 -2.53 3.54
N GLU A 220 22.43 -3.52 3.54
CA GLU A 220 23.48 -3.65 2.51
C GLU A 220 22.96 -4.35 1.26
N SER A 221 22.24 -5.46 1.44
CA SER A 221 21.46 -6.11 0.40
C SER A 221 20.21 -6.74 1.00
N PHE A 222 19.23 -7.04 0.16
CA PHE A 222 18.04 -7.76 0.57
C PHE A 222 17.51 -8.63 -0.56
N ASN A 223 16.95 -9.78 -0.19
CA ASN A 223 16.23 -10.61 -1.14
C ASN A 223 14.78 -10.15 -1.23
N ALA A 224 14.29 -9.97 -2.44
CA ALA A 224 12.91 -9.59 -2.70
C ALA A 224 12.28 -10.49 -3.76
N GLN A 225 11.02 -10.85 -3.50
CA GLN A 225 10.16 -11.38 -4.54
C GLN A 225 9.62 -10.22 -5.37
N VAL A 226 9.99 -10.17 -6.65
CA VAL A 226 9.61 -9.11 -7.59
C VAL A 226 8.69 -9.70 -8.65
N ILE A 227 7.55 -9.06 -8.90
CA ILE A 227 6.66 -9.41 -10.01
C ILE A 227 6.89 -8.42 -11.15
N VAL A 228 7.30 -8.93 -12.32
CA VAL A 228 7.51 -8.08 -13.49
C VAL A 228 6.16 -7.81 -14.16
N MET A 229 5.71 -6.56 -14.07
CA MET A 229 4.43 -6.14 -14.62
C MET A 229 4.52 -5.86 -16.11
N ASN A 230 5.01 -4.66 -16.46
CA ASN A 230 5.11 -4.20 -17.82
C ASN A 230 6.46 -3.50 -18.04
N HIS A 231 7.45 -4.27 -18.45
CA HIS A 231 8.78 -3.81 -18.82
C HIS A 231 9.06 -4.15 -20.30
N PRO A 232 9.57 -3.22 -21.13
CA PRO A 232 9.71 -3.44 -22.58
C PRO A 232 10.64 -4.60 -22.94
N SER A 233 11.71 -4.81 -22.16
CA SER A 233 12.75 -5.80 -22.44
C SER A 233 12.92 -6.87 -21.35
N GLY A 234 12.06 -6.85 -20.32
CA GLY A 234 12.26 -7.62 -19.07
C GLY A 234 13.48 -7.18 -18.25
N ILE A 235 13.77 -7.91 -17.17
CA ILE A 235 14.80 -7.52 -16.19
C ILE A 235 15.98 -8.50 -16.25
N ARG A 236 17.20 -7.97 -16.11
CA ARG A 236 18.47 -8.70 -16.11
C ARG A 236 19.28 -8.35 -14.86
N PRO A 237 20.21 -9.22 -14.41
CA PRO A 237 21.22 -8.84 -13.44
C PRO A 237 21.95 -7.55 -13.88
N GLY A 238 22.17 -6.63 -12.94
CA GLY A 238 22.72 -5.30 -13.19
C GLY A 238 21.69 -4.23 -13.55
N TYR A 239 20.40 -4.56 -13.71
CA TYR A 239 19.35 -3.55 -13.88
C TYR A 239 19.21 -2.71 -12.60
N CYS A 240 19.22 -1.39 -12.73
CA CYS A 240 19.22 -0.45 -11.60
C CYS A 240 18.00 0.50 -11.64
N PRO A 241 16.78 0.01 -11.34
CA PRO A 241 15.62 0.88 -11.20
C PRO A 241 15.67 1.65 -9.88
N VAL A 242 14.80 2.66 -9.77
CA VAL A 242 14.48 3.29 -8.49
C VAL A 242 13.41 2.48 -7.78
N LEU A 243 13.63 2.22 -6.49
CA LEU A 243 12.68 1.57 -5.60
C LEU A 243 12.09 2.62 -4.67
N ASP A 244 10.76 2.67 -4.70
CA ASP A 244 9.96 3.36 -3.69
C ASP A 244 9.63 2.38 -2.56
N CYS A 245 10.12 2.67 -1.36
CA CYS A 245 9.83 1.92 -0.15
C CYS A 245 9.53 2.92 0.96
N HIS A 246 8.36 2.82 1.60
CA HIS A 246 7.86 3.82 2.56
C HIS A 246 8.00 5.26 2.01
N THR A 247 8.80 6.10 2.67
CA THR A 247 9.13 7.46 2.27
C THR A 247 10.47 7.57 1.51
N ALA A 248 11.21 6.47 1.37
CA ALA A 248 12.49 6.41 0.67
C ALA A 248 12.31 6.18 -0.82
N HIS A 249 13.20 6.80 -1.59
CA HIS A 249 13.27 6.74 -3.04
C HIS A 249 14.74 6.53 -3.42
N ILE A 250 15.14 5.28 -3.62
CA ILE A 250 16.55 4.88 -3.74
C ILE A 250 16.75 3.97 -4.95
N ALA A 251 17.78 4.25 -5.75
CA ALA A 251 18.18 3.33 -6.82
C ALA A 251 18.75 2.05 -6.22
N CYS A 252 18.22 0.90 -6.63
CA CYS A 252 18.72 -0.41 -6.20
C CYS A 252 19.12 -1.22 -7.42
N LYS A 253 20.30 -1.85 -7.37
CA LYS A 253 20.79 -2.76 -8.39
C LYS A 253 20.22 -4.15 -8.15
N PHE A 254 19.68 -4.78 -9.18
CA PHE A 254 19.40 -6.21 -9.19
C PHE A 254 20.75 -6.95 -9.30
N GLU A 255 21.39 -7.24 -8.19
CA GLU A 255 22.73 -7.85 -8.18
C GLU A 255 22.68 -9.25 -8.79
N LYS A 256 21.69 -10.04 -8.34
CA LYS A 256 21.48 -11.39 -8.81
C LYS A 256 20.00 -11.71 -8.92
N ILE A 257 19.60 -12.41 -9.98
CA ILE A 257 18.29 -13.06 -10.04
C ILE A 257 18.50 -14.50 -9.62
N MET A 258 18.00 -14.86 -8.44
CA MET A 258 18.17 -16.19 -7.86
C MET A 258 17.29 -17.21 -8.56
N SER A 259 16.02 -16.87 -8.80
CA SER A 259 15.08 -17.78 -9.46
C SER A 259 13.97 -17.02 -10.21
N GLU A 260 13.53 -17.59 -11.33
CA GLU A 260 12.26 -17.24 -11.98
C GLU A 260 11.16 -18.12 -11.38
N MET A 261 10.06 -17.50 -10.96
CA MET A 261 8.95 -18.14 -10.28
C MET A 261 7.64 -17.88 -11.01
N ASP A 262 6.72 -18.84 -10.90
CA ASP A 262 5.34 -18.61 -11.27
C ASP A 262 4.70 -17.61 -10.30
N LYS A 263 4.14 -16.53 -10.84
CA LYS A 263 3.60 -15.42 -10.03
C LYS A 263 2.39 -15.77 -9.16
N ARG A 264 1.71 -16.89 -9.43
CA ARG A 264 0.50 -17.30 -8.70
C ARG A 264 0.84 -18.31 -7.61
N THR A 265 1.65 -19.29 -7.96
CA THR A 265 1.95 -20.44 -7.10
C THR A 265 3.23 -20.25 -6.29
N GLY A 266 4.09 -19.29 -6.67
CA GLY A 266 5.43 -19.15 -6.09
C GLY A 266 6.38 -20.28 -6.45
N LYS A 267 5.95 -21.25 -7.27
CA LYS A 267 6.79 -22.39 -7.68
C LYS A 267 7.95 -21.89 -8.54
N VAL A 268 9.15 -22.32 -8.19
CA VAL A 268 10.34 -22.06 -9.01
C VAL A 268 10.20 -22.76 -10.35
N LEU A 269 10.34 -21.97 -11.42
CA LEU A 269 10.30 -22.43 -12.81
C LEU A 269 11.71 -22.66 -13.35
N ARG A 270 12.65 -21.77 -12.97
CA ARG A 270 14.05 -21.82 -13.42
C ARG A 270 14.95 -21.17 -12.37
N GLU A 271 16.08 -21.81 -12.08
CA GLU A 271 17.13 -21.27 -11.21
C GLU A 271 18.09 -20.39 -12.02
N ASN A 272 18.61 -19.33 -11.37
CA ASN A 272 19.59 -18.38 -11.89
C ASN A 272 19.34 -17.91 -13.34
N PRO A 273 18.17 -17.33 -13.65
CA PRO A 273 17.85 -16.88 -15.01
C PRO A 273 18.69 -15.66 -15.42
N ASP A 274 19.21 -15.65 -16.65
CA ASP A 274 19.88 -14.46 -17.23
C ASP A 274 18.93 -13.28 -17.46
N PHE A 275 17.62 -13.54 -17.46
CA PHE A 275 16.59 -12.55 -17.68
C PHE A 275 15.18 -13.06 -17.34
N VAL A 276 14.31 -12.16 -16.87
CA VAL A 276 12.90 -12.42 -16.53
C VAL A 276 11.96 -11.49 -17.31
N LYS A 277 10.97 -12.06 -18.01
CA LYS A 277 9.96 -11.35 -18.81
C LYS A 277 8.76 -10.89 -17.99
N ASN A 278 7.94 -10.02 -18.60
CA ASN A 278 6.63 -9.61 -18.08
C ASN A 278 5.74 -10.79 -17.73
N GLY A 279 4.98 -10.65 -16.66
CA GLY A 279 4.04 -11.63 -16.17
C GLY A 279 4.67 -12.79 -15.38
N LYS A 280 5.97 -12.73 -15.09
CA LYS A 280 6.69 -13.67 -14.22
C LYS A 280 7.05 -13.00 -12.89
N SER A 281 7.24 -13.83 -11.87
CA SER A 281 7.84 -13.41 -10.60
C SER A 281 9.30 -13.84 -10.61
N MET A 282 10.13 -13.19 -9.82
CA MET A 282 11.49 -13.64 -9.55
C MET A 282 11.84 -13.43 -8.08
N MET A 283 12.75 -14.26 -7.56
CA MET A 283 13.48 -13.93 -6.35
C MET A 283 14.78 -13.29 -6.79
N ALA A 284 15.03 -12.07 -6.35
CA ALA A 284 16.24 -11.33 -6.68
C ALA A 284 16.91 -10.81 -5.42
N GLU A 285 18.23 -10.77 -5.44
CA GLU A 285 19.03 -10.01 -4.49
C GLU A 285 19.18 -8.59 -5.03
N LEU A 286 18.79 -7.60 -4.21
CA LEU A 286 18.89 -6.19 -4.54
C LEU A 286 19.87 -5.49 -3.60
N VAL A 287 20.69 -4.63 -4.18
CA VAL A 287 21.69 -3.83 -3.48
C VAL A 287 21.34 -2.35 -3.64
N PRO A 288 20.96 -1.65 -2.58
CA PRO A 288 20.79 -0.20 -2.61
C PRO A 288 22.09 0.52 -2.99
N SER A 289 21.98 1.60 -3.77
CA SER A 289 23.13 2.40 -4.19
C SER A 289 23.80 3.22 -3.07
N LYS A 290 23.13 3.37 -1.91
CA LYS A 290 23.57 4.18 -0.77
C LYS A 290 23.23 3.52 0.56
#